data_AF-A0A9R1T3S0-F1
#
_entry.id   AF-A0A9R1T3S0-F1
#
_cell.length_a   1.000
_cell.length_b   1.000
_cell.length_c   1.000
_cell.angle_alpha   90.00
_cell.angle_beta   90.00
_cell.angle_gamma   90.00
#
_symmetry.space_group_name_H-M   'P 1'
#
loop_
_entity.id
_entity.type
_entity.pdbx_description
1 polymer ?
#
loop_
_entity_poly.entity_id
_entity_poly.type
_entity_poly.pdbx_seq_one_letter_code
_entity_poly.pdbx_strand_id
1 'polypeptide(L)'
;MQHIFNRMNPQMQEIIRYIDLQRTADCERILKKIENSKRSILYDLGKMMKTMNSMTPFGGPNNASSNKPLTSEILNVRFPIKTHEEFLIFEQSLSAMHEETRDEDRKVIEHSGLAKKKVLVSTFWGWVGSEDTWKDCVRKCMNCLLHKDVQKIYSGRGRQTILSRKEAFDKTASCECIKEFLLKKFPSTTMDIVSYIGNHLSQAQGKKK
;
A
#
# COMPACT_ATOMS: atom_id res chain seq x y z
N MET A 1 35.14 36.89 -10.40
CA MET A 1 35.11 37.22 -8.95
C MET A 1 36.51 37.25 -8.33
N GLN A 2 37.35 36.22 -8.50
CA GLN A 2 38.73 36.20 -7.94
C GLN A 2 39.62 37.40 -8.36
N HIS A 3 39.55 37.85 -9.61
CA HIS A 3 40.35 39.01 -10.07
C HIS A 3 39.94 40.36 -9.45
N ILE A 4 38.69 40.48 -8.96
CA ILE A 4 38.19 41.70 -8.30
C ILE A 4 38.57 41.67 -6.81
N PHE A 5 38.43 40.49 -6.19
CA PHE A 5 38.82 40.27 -4.79
C PHE A 5 40.30 40.60 -4.53
N ASN A 6 41.19 40.17 -5.43
CA ASN A 6 42.63 40.43 -5.30
C ASN A 6 43.03 41.90 -5.49
N ARG A 7 42.13 42.76 -5.99
CA ARG A 7 42.35 44.21 -6.14
C ARG A 7 41.79 45.03 -4.97
N MET A 8 41.04 44.40 -4.06
CA MET A 8 40.52 45.05 -2.85
C MET A 8 41.63 45.26 -1.83
N ASN A 9 41.50 46.30 -0.99
CA ASN A 9 42.44 46.47 0.12
C ASN A 9 42.34 45.29 1.12
N PRO A 10 43.41 45.02 1.90
CA PRO A 10 43.44 43.86 2.79
C PRO A 10 42.31 43.83 3.84
N GLN A 11 41.93 45.00 4.38
CA GLN A 11 40.85 45.11 5.37
C GLN A 11 39.49 44.69 4.80
N MET A 12 39.19 45.07 3.56
CA MET A 12 37.95 44.71 2.89
C MET A 12 37.92 43.22 2.52
N GLN A 13 39.06 42.62 2.16
CA GLN A 13 39.17 41.17 1.96
C GLN A 13 38.90 40.40 3.26
N GLU A 14 39.38 40.90 4.39
CA GLU A 14 39.15 40.30 5.72
C GLU A 14 37.68 40.38 6.13
N ILE A 15 37.02 41.54 5.92
CA ILE A 15 35.58 41.70 6.17
C ILE A 15 34.75 40.73 5.33
N ILE A 16 35.06 40.59 4.03
CA ILE A 16 34.33 39.66 3.15
C ILE A 16 34.53 38.22 3.60
N ARG A 17 35.76 37.81 3.95
CA ARG A 17 36.02 36.47 4.49
C ARG A 17 35.25 36.21 5.78
N TYR A 18 35.17 37.20 6.67
CA TYR A 18 34.41 37.10 7.90
C TYR A 18 32.91 36.91 7.63
N ILE A 19 32.34 37.69 6.70
CA ILE A 19 30.93 37.55 6.29
C ILE A 19 30.67 36.17 5.67
N ASP A 20 31.54 35.68 4.79
CA ASP A 20 31.39 34.36 4.16
C ASP A 20 31.50 33.22 5.18
N LEU A 21 32.40 33.33 6.14
CA LEU A 21 32.54 32.38 7.23
C LEU A 21 31.28 32.34 8.10
N GLN A 22 30.78 33.51 8.49
CA GLN A 22 29.56 33.66 9.28
C GLN A 22 28.35 33.09 8.55
N ARG A 23 28.22 33.39 7.24
CA ARG A 23 27.15 32.88 6.39
C ARG A 23 27.20 31.36 6.27
N THR A 24 28.38 30.78 6.07
CA THR A 24 28.56 29.32 6.01
C THR A 24 28.14 28.67 7.33
N ALA A 25 28.59 29.20 8.47
CA ALA A 25 28.22 28.70 9.79
C ALA A 25 26.69 28.78 10.04
N ASP A 26 26.05 29.87 9.61
CA ASP A 26 24.60 30.03 9.72
C ASP A 26 23.84 29.03 8.84
N CYS A 27 24.30 28.79 7.61
CA CYS A 27 23.73 27.77 6.73
C CYS A 27 23.81 26.37 7.35
N GLU A 28 24.97 25.98 7.89
CA GLU A 28 25.15 24.68 8.57
C GLU A 28 24.23 24.54 9.78
N ARG A 29 24.10 25.60 10.58
CA ARG A 29 23.22 25.63 11.75
C ARG A 29 21.74 25.48 11.36
N ILE A 30 21.31 26.11 10.27
CA ILE A 30 19.95 25.99 9.74
C ILE A 30 19.71 24.57 9.22
N LEU A 31 20.62 24.00 8.44
CA LEU A 31 20.50 22.64 7.93
C LEU A 31 20.37 21.63 9.07
N LYS A 32 21.20 21.75 10.11
CA LYS A 32 21.11 20.89 11.29
C LYS A 32 19.76 21.02 12.02
N LYS A 33 19.21 22.23 12.12
CA LYS A 33 17.86 22.44 12.69
C LYS A 33 16.78 21.77 11.83
N ILE A 34 16.86 21.89 10.50
CA ILE A 34 15.91 21.26 9.57
C ILE A 34 15.97 19.73 9.71
N GLU A 35 17.17 19.15 9.77
CA GLU A 35 17.33 17.70 9.94
C GLU A 35 16.76 17.21 11.28
N ASN A 36 17.02 17.94 12.36
CA ASN A 36 16.46 17.62 13.67
C ASN A 36 14.92 17.72 13.67
N SER A 37 14.34 18.78 13.10
CA SER A 37 12.89 18.92 12.96
C SER A 37 12.29 17.81 12.11
N LYS A 38 12.95 17.42 11.01
CA LYS A 38 12.52 16.30 10.17
C LYS A 38 12.49 15.00 10.97
N ARG A 39 13.54 14.71 11.76
CA ARG A 39 13.58 13.52 12.63
C ARG A 39 12.47 13.55 13.68
N SER A 40 12.22 14.69 14.31
CA SER A 40 11.14 14.85 15.29
C SER A 40 9.77 14.60 14.67
N ILE A 41 9.48 15.23 13.53
CA ILE A 41 8.21 15.04 12.81
C ILE A 41 8.03 13.59 12.40
N LEU A 42 9.06 12.93 11.86
CA LEU A 42 8.98 11.51 11.50
C LEU A 42 8.73 10.62 12.71
N TYR A 43 9.34 10.93 13.85
CA TYR A 43 9.11 10.21 15.11
C TYR A 43 7.66 10.38 15.59
N ASP A 44 7.16 11.62 15.61
CA ASP A 44 5.79 11.93 16.04
C ASP A 44 4.75 11.31 15.10
N LEU A 45 4.97 11.36 13.79
CA LEU A 45 4.13 10.69 12.80
C LEU A 45 4.16 9.16 12.98
N GLY A 46 5.34 8.58 13.21
CA GLY A 46 5.47 7.15 13.49
C GLY A 46 4.73 6.74 14.76
N LYS A 47 4.77 7.57 15.81
CA LYS A 47 4.03 7.38 17.04
C LYS A 47 2.52 7.50 16.81
N MET A 48 2.07 8.53 16.09
CA MET A 48 0.66 8.73 15.75
C MET A 48 0.11 7.58 14.90
N MET A 49 0.85 7.09 13.91
CA MET A 49 0.43 5.93 13.12
C MET A 49 0.32 4.66 13.96
N LYS A 50 1.27 4.41 14.88
CA LYS A 50 1.17 3.28 15.81
C LYS A 50 -0.06 3.41 16.72
N THR A 51 -0.33 4.60 17.25
CA THR A 51 -1.54 4.87 18.04
C THR A 51 -2.80 4.67 17.20
N MET A 52 -2.84 5.17 15.96
CA MET A 52 -3.97 5.02 15.05
C MET A 52 -4.22 3.55 14.69
N ASN A 53 -3.17 2.78 14.41
CA ASN A 53 -3.26 1.34 14.15
C ASN A 53 -3.66 0.54 15.41
N SER A 54 -3.37 1.06 16.61
CA SER A 54 -3.87 0.47 17.86
C SER A 54 -5.31 0.89 18.19
N MET A 55 -5.80 1.99 17.60
CA MET A 55 -7.17 2.50 17.74
C MET A 55 -8.13 1.99 16.66
N THR A 56 -7.62 1.32 15.63
CA THR A 56 -8.43 0.52 14.71
C THR A 56 -8.31 -0.97 15.06
N PRO A 57 -8.99 -1.45 16.11
CA PRO A 57 -9.33 -2.86 16.13
C PRO A 57 -10.31 -3.05 14.98
N PHE A 58 -9.94 -3.91 14.02
CA PHE A 58 -10.94 -4.67 13.29
C PHE A 58 -11.86 -5.33 14.34
N GLY A 59 -13.00 -4.70 14.63
CA GLY A 59 -14.01 -5.18 15.58
C GLY A 59 -14.19 -4.31 16.83
N GLY A 60 -15.05 -3.30 16.75
CA GLY A 60 -15.63 -2.61 17.90
C GLY A 60 -16.80 -1.74 17.44
N PRO A 61 -18.04 -1.96 17.91
CA PRO A 61 -19.16 -1.08 17.58
C PRO A 61 -18.93 0.25 18.31
N ASN A 62 -19.33 1.36 17.70
CA ASN A 62 -19.24 2.73 18.24
C ASN A 62 -17.97 3.47 17.83
N ASN A 63 -17.93 3.92 16.56
CA ASN A 63 -17.53 5.29 16.30
C ASN A 63 -18.40 5.85 15.17
N ALA A 64 -19.53 6.41 15.58
CA ALA A 64 -20.37 7.27 14.78
C ALA A 64 -19.67 8.62 14.59
N SER A 65 -19.22 8.93 13.37
CA SER A 65 -19.34 10.27 12.76
C SER A 65 -18.76 10.35 11.33
N SER A 66 -19.10 9.42 10.45
CA SER A 66 -19.14 9.72 9.02
C SER A 66 -20.06 8.72 8.33
N ASN A 67 -21.02 9.19 7.53
CA ASN A 67 -21.90 8.37 6.68
C ASN A 67 -21.14 7.60 5.57
N LYS A 68 -19.88 7.23 5.79
CA LYS A 68 -19.11 6.41 4.85
C LYS A 68 -19.44 4.95 5.13
N PRO A 69 -19.98 4.22 4.14
CA PRO A 69 -20.28 2.81 4.31
C PRO A 69 -19.01 2.05 4.72
N LEU A 70 -19.17 1.09 5.63
CA LEU A 70 -18.09 0.25 6.09
C LEU A 70 -17.49 -0.50 4.89
N THR A 71 -16.18 -0.74 4.87
CA THR A 71 -15.50 -1.49 3.79
C THR A 71 -16.19 -2.82 3.48
N SER A 72 -16.71 -3.50 4.49
CA SER A 72 -17.47 -4.74 4.36
C SER A 72 -18.84 -4.57 3.68
N GLU A 73 -19.47 -3.40 3.80
CA GLU A 73 -20.74 -3.07 3.14
C GLU A 73 -20.51 -2.80 1.65
N ILE A 74 -19.44 -2.08 1.30
CA ILE A 74 -19.12 -1.78 -0.10
C ILE A 74 -18.66 -3.05 -0.84
N LEU A 75 -17.74 -3.82 -0.24
CA LEU A 75 -17.18 -5.02 -0.86
C LEU A 75 -18.11 -6.24 -0.73
N ASN A 76 -19.13 -6.16 0.12
CA ASN A 76 -20.11 -7.21 0.40
C ASN A 76 -19.47 -8.58 0.67
N VAL A 77 -18.35 -8.60 1.38
CA VAL A 77 -17.59 -9.81 1.71
C VAL A 77 -16.91 -9.66 3.06
N ARG A 78 -16.71 -10.79 3.74
CA ARG A 78 -15.93 -10.84 4.99
C ARG A 78 -14.53 -11.39 4.71
N PHE A 79 -13.54 -10.72 5.27
CA PHE A 79 -12.14 -11.12 5.18
C PHE A 79 -11.66 -11.83 6.45
N PRO A 80 -10.76 -12.83 6.36
CA PRO A 80 -10.35 -13.50 5.13
C PRO A 80 -11.48 -14.36 4.53
N ILE A 81 -11.58 -14.43 3.21
CA ILE A 81 -12.60 -15.18 2.47
C ILE A 81 -12.38 -16.68 2.70
N LYS A 82 -13.40 -17.40 3.16
CA LYS A 82 -13.24 -18.76 3.69
C LYS A 82 -13.50 -19.84 2.67
N THR A 83 -14.47 -19.63 1.77
CA THR A 83 -14.88 -20.62 0.78
C THR A 83 -14.52 -20.18 -0.64
N HIS A 84 -14.42 -21.15 -1.55
CA HIS A 84 -14.13 -20.87 -2.96
C HIS A 84 -15.29 -20.14 -3.62
N GLU A 85 -16.52 -20.53 -3.29
CA GLU A 85 -17.75 -19.94 -3.80
C GLU A 85 -17.87 -18.47 -3.40
N GLU A 86 -17.59 -18.12 -2.14
CA GLU A 86 -17.53 -16.72 -1.68
C GLU A 86 -16.48 -15.93 -2.47
N PHE A 87 -15.32 -16.52 -2.73
CA PHE A 87 -14.27 -15.87 -3.50
C PHE A 87 -14.68 -15.64 -4.96
N LEU A 88 -15.36 -16.60 -5.60
CA LEU A 88 -15.85 -16.44 -6.96
C LEU A 88 -16.92 -15.33 -7.06
N ILE A 89 -17.86 -15.28 -6.13
CA ILE A 89 -18.87 -14.20 -6.07
C ILE A 89 -18.19 -12.85 -5.88
N PHE A 90 -17.20 -12.77 -4.99
CA PHE A 90 -16.42 -11.56 -4.77
C PHE A 90 -15.68 -11.12 -6.04
N GLU A 91 -14.98 -12.03 -6.71
CA GLU A 91 -14.26 -11.77 -7.97
C GLU A 91 -15.18 -11.31 -9.11
N GLN A 92 -16.35 -11.91 -9.23
CA GLN A 92 -17.38 -11.46 -10.18
C GLN A 92 -17.84 -10.04 -9.85
N SER A 93 -18.03 -9.72 -8.57
CA SER A 93 -18.45 -8.39 -8.13
C SER A 93 -17.40 -7.30 -8.41
N LEU A 94 -16.11 -7.66 -8.45
CA LEU A 94 -15.02 -6.76 -8.86
C LEU A 94 -14.93 -6.61 -10.38
N SER A 95 -15.33 -7.64 -11.12
CA SER A 95 -15.18 -7.73 -12.57
C SER A 95 -16.38 -7.19 -13.34
N ALA A 96 -17.50 -6.92 -12.68
CA ALA A 96 -18.68 -6.31 -13.27
C ALA A 96 -18.31 -4.95 -13.90
N MET A 97 -18.00 -4.98 -15.20
CA MET A 97 -17.95 -3.80 -16.04
C MET A 97 -19.34 -3.21 -16.09
N HIS A 98 -19.42 -1.90 -15.96
CA HIS A 98 -20.65 -1.11 -16.03
C HIS A 98 -21.64 -1.69 -17.05
N GLU A 99 -22.76 -2.24 -16.58
CA GLU A 99 -24.00 -2.00 -17.29
C GLU A 99 -24.20 -0.49 -17.24
N GLU A 100 -24.02 0.18 -18.38
CA GLU A 100 -24.36 1.58 -18.58
C GLU A 100 -25.88 1.72 -18.37
N THR A 101 -26.31 1.99 -17.14
CA THR A 101 -27.69 2.38 -16.87
C THR A 101 -27.78 3.90 -16.77
N ARG A 102 -28.71 4.43 -17.57
CA ARG A 102 -28.98 5.85 -17.79
C ARG A 102 -29.37 6.60 -16.52
N ASP A 103 -28.76 7.77 -16.34
CA ASP A 103 -29.20 9.03 -15.70
C ASP A 103 -29.88 9.06 -14.31
N GLU A 104 -30.20 7.95 -13.67
CA GLU A 104 -30.70 7.96 -12.29
C GLU A 104 -29.82 7.05 -11.43
N ASP A 105 -29.03 7.64 -10.53
CA ASP A 105 -28.57 7.09 -9.24
C ASP A 105 -27.09 7.29 -8.92
N ARG A 106 -26.80 8.31 -8.12
CA ARG A 106 -25.53 8.44 -7.37
C ARG A 106 -25.17 7.19 -6.55
N LYS A 107 -26.17 6.38 -6.16
CA LYS A 107 -25.97 5.12 -5.40
C LYS A 107 -25.40 3.98 -6.25
N VAL A 108 -25.67 3.95 -7.56
CA VAL A 108 -25.19 2.88 -8.46
C VAL A 108 -23.68 3.01 -8.70
N ILE A 109 -23.15 4.24 -8.68
CA ILE A 109 -21.70 4.50 -8.87
C ILE A 109 -20.86 3.87 -7.75
N GLU A 110 -21.34 3.89 -6.50
CA GLU A 110 -20.62 3.35 -5.33
C GLU A 110 -20.49 1.82 -5.34
N HIS A 111 -21.41 1.12 -6.03
CA HIS A 111 -21.39 -0.35 -6.12
C HIS A 111 -20.76 -0.90 -7.40
N SER A 112 -20.29 -0.02 -8.29
CA SER A 112 -19.58 -0.44 -9.51
C SER A 112 -18.34 -1.28 -9.19
N GLY A 113 -17.99 -2.22 -10.07
CA GLY A 113 -16.78 -3.04 -9.92
C GLY A 113 -15.52 -2.18 -9.75
N LEU A 114 -15.44 -1.04 -10.46
CA LEU A 114 -14.35 -0.08 -10.33
C LEU A 114 -14.29 0.59 -8.94
N ALA A 115 -15.43 1.00 -8.38
CA ALA A 115 -15.49 1.55 -7.03
C ALA A 115 -15.04 0.51 -5.99
N LYS A 116 -15.49 -0.75 -6.13
CA LYS A 116 -15.06 -1.85 -5.28
C LYS A 116 -13.56 -2.13 -5.39
N LYS A 117 -12.98 -2.13 -6.60
CA LYS A 117 -11.52 -2.25 -6.79
C LYS A 117 -10.76 -1.14 -6.06
N LYS A 118 -11.20 0.12 -6.18
CA LYS A 118 -10.60 1.26 -5.47
C LYS A 118 -10.67 1.08 -3.95
N VAL A 119 -11.81 0.62 -3.43
CA VAL A 119 -11.97 0.34 -1.99
C VAL A 119 -11.09 -0.82 -1.55
N LEU A 120 -10.95 -1.88 -2.35
CA LEU A 120 -10.05 -2.98 -2.06
C LEU A 120 -8.58 -2.54 -2.03
N VAL A 121 -8.14 -1.74 -3.00
CA VAL A 121 -6.79 -1.15 -3.01
C VAL A 121 -6.54 -0.28 -1.77
N SER A 122 -7.51 0.55 -1.38
CA SER A 122 -7.46 1.33 -0.13
C SER A 122 -7.38 0.43 1.11
N THR A 123 -8.13 -0.68 1.10
CA THR A 123 -8.11 -1.68 2.17
C THR A 123 -6.73 -2.33 2.31
N PHE A 124 -6.06 -2.63 1.19
CA PHE A 124 -4.68 -3.11 1.23
C PHE A 124 -3.76 -2.09 1.92
N TRP A 125 -3.85 -0.80 1.60
CA TRP A 125 -3.08 0.23 2.33
C TRP A 125 -3.27 0.16 3.85
N GLY A 126 -4.50 -0.08 4.31
CA GLY A 126 -4.80 -0.27 5.74
C GLY A 126 -4.14 -1.52 6.33
N TRP A 127 -4.13 -2.64 5.62
CA TRP A 127 -3.52 -3.89 6.11
C TRP A 127 -2.00 -3.84 6.18
N VAL A 128 -1.34 -3.23 5.18
CA VAL A 128 0.12 -3.27 4.99
C VAL A 128 0.81 -1.93 5.25
N GLY A 129 0.14 -1.00 5.94
CA GLY A 129 0.66 0.35 6.21
C GLY A 129 2.09 0.38 6.77
N SER A 130 2.42 -0.55 7.67
CA SER A 130 3.73 -0.65 8.33
C SER A 130 4.77 -1.52 7.64
N GLU A 131 4.44 -2.19 6.53
CA GLU A 131 5.38 -3.10 5.86
C GLU A 131 6.30 -2.32 4.90
N ASP A 132 7.61 -2.55 5.01
CA ASP A 132 8.64 -1.83 4.24
C ASP A 132 9.07 -2.56 2.97
N THR A 133 8.76 -3.85 2.84
CA THR A 133 9.12 -4.64 1.65
C THR A 133 7.88 -5.05 0.88
N TRP A 134 7.96 -5.01 -0.46
CA TRP A 134 6.86 -5.44 -1.32
C TRP A 134 6.49 -6.92 -1.10
N LYS A 135 7.47 -7.76 -0.73
CA LYS A 135 7.27 -9.18 -0.44
C LYS A 135 6.43 -9.42 0.82
N ASP A 136 6.67 -8.64 1.87
CA ASP A 136 5.90 -8.71 3.10
C ASP A 136 4.49 -8.13 2.90
N CYS A 137 4.39 -7.06 2.11
CA CYS A 137 3.12 -6.53 1.64
C CYS A 137 2.27 -7.60 0.93
N VAL A 138 2.82 -8.31 -0.06
CA VAL A 138 2.11 -9.39 -0.76
C VAL A 138 1.64 -10.45 0.23
N ARG A 139 2.53 -10.94 1.11
CA ARG A 139 2.21 -12.00 2.07
C ARG A 139 1.04 -11.61 2.96
N LYS A 140 1.05 -10.38 3.48
CA LYS A 140 0.01 -9.86 4.37
C LYS A 140 -1.30 -9.62 3.62
N CYS A 141 -1.27 -9.02 2.42
CA CYS A 141 -2.46 -8.90 1.59
C CYS A 141 -3.10 -10.27 1.31
N MET A 142 -2.32 -11.28 0.93
CA MET A 142 -2.83 -12.63 0.66
C MET A 142 -3.46 -13.28 1.91
N ASN A 143 -2.80 -13.16 3.07
CA ASN A 143 -3.29 -13.75 4.32
C ASN A 143 -4.52 -13.02 4.90
N CYS A 144 -4.64 -11.72 4.68
CA CYS A 144 -5.82 -10.94 5.06
C CYS A 144 -6.97 -11.16 4.08
N LEU A 145 -6.68 -11.31 2.78
CA LEU A 145 -7.69 -11.48 1.75
C LEU A 145 -8.30 -12.89 1.76
N LEU A 146 -7.47 -13.93 1.80
CA LEU A 146 -7.87 -15.31 1.56
C LEU A 146 -7.54 -16.22 2.74
N HIS A 147 -8.51 -17.04 3.14
CA HIS A 147 -8.26 -18.14 4.04
C HIS A 147 -7.37 -19.19 3.36
N LYS A 148 -6.63 -19.96 4.17
CA LYS A 148 -5.69 -20.97 3.65
C LYS A 148 -6.34 -22.00 2.74
N ASP A 149 -7.61 -22.31 2.96
CA ASP A 149 -8.31 -23.31 2.14
C ASP A 149 -8.60 -22.80 0.73
N VAL A 150 -8.99 -21.53 0.58
CA VAL A 150 -9.10 -20.89 -0.74
C VAL A 150 -7.72 -20.79 -1.40
N GLN A 151 -6.68 -20.44 -0.65
CA GLN A 151 -5.31 -20.35 -1.19
C GLN A 151 -4.83 -21.69 -1.80
N LYS A 152 -5.25 -22.85 -1.27
CA LYS A 152 -4.84 -24.17 -1.79
C LYS A 152 -5.36 -24.46 -3.20
N ILE A 153 -6.49 -23.85 -3.59
CA ILE A 153 -7.17 -24.03 -4.88
C ILE A 153 -6.41 -23.28 -5.99
N TYR A 154 -5.72 -22.20 -5.62
CA TYR A 154 -5.02 -21.34 -6.56
C TYR A 154 -3.52 -21.60 -6.63
N SER A 155 -2.93 -21.17 -7.73
CA SER A 155 -1.49 -21.05 -7.95
C SER A 155 -1.20 -19.76 -8.73
N GLY A 156 0.06 -19.34 -8.81
CA GLY A 156 0.43 -18.09 -9.48
C GLY A 156 -0.12 -17.97 -10.90
N ARG A 157 0.14 -18.97 -11.76
CA ARG A 157 -0.26 -19.00 -13.19
C ARG A 157 -1.22 -20.13 -13.57
N GLY A 158 -1.77 -20.83 -12.58
CA GLY A 158 -2.48 -22.09 -12.80
C GLY A 158 -1.53 -23.27 -12.92
N ARG A 159 -2.00 -24.46 -12.55
CA ARG A 159 -1.25 -25.70 -12.74
C ARG A 159 -2.21 -26.87 -12.91
N GLN A 160 -1.97 -27.69 -13.91
CA GLN A 160 -2.67 -28.96 -14.07
C GLN A 160 -1.66 -30.09 -13.93
N THR A 161 -1.94 -31.01 -13.02
CA THR A 161 -1.21 -32.26 -12.81
C THR A 161 -2.20 -33.41 -12.92
N ILE A 162 -1.70 -34.64 -13.06
CA ILE A 162 -2.53 -35.85 -13.11
C ILE A 162 -3.47 -35.95 -11.88
N LEU A 163 -3.00 -35.51 -10.71
CA LEU A 163 -3.71 -35.66 -9.43
C LEU A 163 -4.47 -34.42 -8.98
N SER A 164 -4.22 -33.24 -9.57
CA SER A 164 -4.82 -32.00 -9.11
C SER A 164 -4.79 -30.90 -10.17
N ARG A 165 -5.83 -30.06 -10.16
CA ARG A 165 -5.91 -28.83 -10.95
C ARG A 165 -5.98 -27.65 -10.00
N LYS A 166 -5.12 -26.65 -10.25
CA LYS A 166 -5.12 -25.36 -9.56
C LYS A 166 -5.45 -24.24 -10.53
N GLU A 167 -6.26 -23.32 -10.06
CA GLU A 167 -6.65 -22.13 -10.82
C GLU A 167 -5.53 -21.09 -10.85
N ALA A 168 -5.61 -20.20 -11.84
CA ALA A 168 -4.62 -19.16 -12.09
C ALA A 168 -4.99 -17.89 -11.33
N PHE A 169 -4.26 -17.59 -10.25
CA PHE A 169 -4.53 -16.41 -9.43
C PHE A 169 -4.15 -15.11 -10.14
N ASP A 170 -3.15 -15.11 -11.02
CA ASP A 170 -2.72 -13.94 -11.77
C ASP A 170 -3.79 -13.34 -12.69
N LYS A 171 -4.85 -14.13 -13.00
CA LYS A 171 -6.02 -13.72 -13.78
C LYS A 171 -7.16 -13.13 -12.94
N THR A 172 -7.05 -13.14 -11.62
CA THR A 172 -8.08 -12.61 -10.71
C THR A 172 -8.02 -11.08 -10.64
N ALA A 173 -9.18 -10.44 -10.47
CA ALA A 173 -9.30 -9.02 -10.17
C ALA A 173 -8.61 -8.67 -8.84
N SER A 174 -8.65 -9.57 -7.85
CA SER A 174 -7.86 -9.43 -6.62
C SER A 174 -6.37 -9.32 -6.88
N CYS A 175 -5.80 -10.15 -7.76
CA CYS A 175 -4.39 -10.08 -8.09
C CYS A 175 -4.03 -8.77 -8.81
N GLU A 176 -4.90 -8.30 -9.70
CA GLU A 176 -4.76 -6.98 -10.33
C GLU A 176 -4.74 -5.87 -9.27
N CYS A 177 -5.66 -5.89 -8.30
CA CYS A 177 -5.69 -4.91 -7.22
C CYS A 177 -4.42 -4.96 -6.35
N ILE A 178 -3.86 -6.14 -6.08
CA ILE A 178 -2.59 -6.28 -5.35
C ILE A 178 -1.45 -5.66 -6.17
N LYS A 179 -1.39 -5.92 -7.49
CA LYS A 179 -0.38 -5.32 -8.38
C LYS A 179 -0.48 -3.81 -8.39
N GLU A 180 -1.69 -3.26 -8.55
CA GLU A 180 -1.94 -1.82 -8.54
C GLU A 180 -1.47 -1.18 -7.22
N PHE A 181 -1.86 -1.78 -6.09
CA PHE A 181 -1.43 -1.35 -4.77
C PHE A 181 0.11 -1.32 -4.64
N LEU A 182 0.80 -2.39 -5.05
CA LEU A 182 2.24 -2.49 -4.94
C LEU A 182 2.98 -1.52 -5.85
N LEU A 183 2.50 -1.31 -7.08
CA LEU A 183 3.07 -0.32 -8.00
C LEU A 183 2.95 1.11 -7.44
N LYS A 184 1.84 1.41 -6.75
CA LYS A 184 1.67 2.70 -6.06
C LYS A 184 2.59 2.85 -4.85
N LYS A 185 2.77 1.78 -4.06
CA LYS A 185 3.62 1.81 -2.85
C LYS A 185 5.12 1.73 -3.17
N PHE A 186 5.52 1.05 -4.24
CA PHE A 186 6.91 0.79 -4.62
C PHE A 186 7.18 1.13 -6.11
N PRO A 187 7.04 2.40 -6.53
CA PRO A 187 7.04 2.78 -7.95
C PRO A 187 8.36 2.51 -8.69
N SER A 188 9.49 2.46 -7.98
CA SER A 188 10.82 2.30 -8.58
C SER A 188 11.36 0.86 -8.55
N THR A 189 10.55 -0.11 -8.11
CA THR A 189 11.01 -1.50 -7.94
C THR A 189 10.48 -2.39 -9.06
N THR A 190 11.37 -3.08 -9.77
CA THR A 190 10.97 -4.20 -10.63
C THR A 190 10.54 -5.36 -9.75
N MET A 191 9.24 -5.71 -9.79
CA MET A 191 8.66 -6.72 -8.91
C MET A 191 8.16 -7.92 -9.72
N ASP A 192 8.66 -9.11 -9.44
CA ASP A 192 8.06 -10.36 -9.95
C ASP A 192 6.94 -10.83 -9.00
N ILE A 193 5.84 -10.08 -9.02
CA ILE A 193 4.70 -10.26 -8.11
C ILE A 193 4.05 -11.63 -8.33
N VAL A 194 3.89 -12.05 -9.60
CA VAL A 194 3.20 -13.30 -9.95
C VAL A 194 3.98 -14.51 -9.46
N SER A 195 5.29 -14.56 -9.68
CA SER A 195 6.11 -15.66 -9.18
C SER A 195 6.12 -15.71 -7.66
N TYR A 196 6.20 -14.55 -6.99
CA TYR A 196 6.19 -14.50 -5.54
C TYR A 196 4.83 -14.95 -4.95
N ILE A 197 3.71 -14.51 -5.52
CA ILE A 197 2.37 -15.01 -5.16
C ILE A 197 2.29 -16.52 -5.39
N GLY A 198 2.80 -17.01 -6.53
CA GLY A 198 2.82 -18.45 -6.83
C GLY A 198 3.58 -19.27 -5.79
N ASN A 199 4.72 -18.76 -5.32
CA ASN A 199 5.49 -19.38 -4.24
C ASN A 199 4.73 -19.35 -2.91
N HIS A 200 4.09 -18.24 -2.56
CA HIS A 200 3.27 -18.11 -1.35
C HIS A 200 2.10 -19.10 -1.35
N LEU A 201 1.34 -19.17 -2.44
CA LEU A 201 0.21 -20.11 -2.60
C LEU A 201 0.66 -21.59 -2.55
N SER A 202 1.88 -21.88 -3.01
CA SER A 202 2.45 -23.23 -2.92
C SER A 202 2.78 -23.62 -1.48
N GLN A 203 3.18 -22.67 -0.63
CA GLN A 203 3.47 -22.91 0.79
C GLN A 203 2.20 -23.13 1.63
N ALA A 204 1.04 -22.64 1.18
CA ALA A 204 -0.24 -22.82 1.88
C ALA A 204 -0.68 -24.29 2.03
N GLN A 205 -0.07 -25.21 1.27
CA GLN A 205 -0.38 -26.64 1.33
C GLN A 205 0.16 -27.34 2.58
N GLY A 206 1.06 -26.69 3.34
CA GLY A 206 1.70 -27.26 4.51
C GLY A 206 2.72 -28.34 4.13
N LYS A 207 3.91 -28.30 4.75
CA LYS A 207 4.71 -29.53 4.86
C LYS A 207 3.87 -30.49 5.69
N LYS A 208 3.51 -31.66 5.13
CA LYS A 208 3.01 -32.77 5.95
C LYS A 208 4.04 -32.97 7.06
N LYS A 209 3.64 -32.68 8.31
CA LYS A 209 4.35 -33.15 9.49
C LYS A 209 4.01 -34.62 9.66
#